data_AF-A0A212S7K3-F1
#
_entry.id   AF-A0A212S7K3-F1
#
_cell.length_a   1.000
_cell.length_b   1.000
_cell.length_c   1.000
_cell.angle_alpha   90.00
_cell.angle_beta   90.00
_cell.angle_gamma   90.00
#
_symmetry.space_group_name_H-M   'P 1'
#
loop_
_entity.id
_entity.type
_entity.pdbx_description
1 polymer ?
#
loop_
_entity_poly.entity_id
_entity_poly.type
_entity_poly.pdbx_seq_one_letter_code
_entity_poly.pdbx_strand_id
1 'polypeptide(L)'
;MGLTLRFNIILTACYLAGLGLCLWPFYQLSRHEALEELQAQIDVLRGQALSVRKYTSDEIRPLLDDQSSIQFLPQTIPSFSAQTVFRNFRSINPQYFYKEAALNPTNPSDLAKDWEQSVIEKLSADPKLEKDVSIRVTEAGPQYTVTYPMLIKDEGCLTCHSTPDKAPPSMVALYGSKNGFGWKLNQTLVAQIISVPMSVADAKVWRNLMQFVGISSGIFLMSLIVLNILLRRYVISPVNKMASIAEAYSMGEPTHQEFEYPGSDEVASLSRSFNRMRRSLDVAMKMLDA
;
A
#
# COMPACT_ATOMS: atom_id res chain seq x y z
N MET A 1 -18.41 38.33 16.54
CA MET A 1 -17.42 37.40 15.95
C MET A 1 -16.71 38.12 14.82
N GLY A 2 -15.38 38.28 14.89
CA GLY A 2 -14.62 39.04 13.88
C GLY A 2 -14.66 38.38 12.50
N LEU A 3 -14.45 39.17 11.44
CA LEU A 3 -14.44 38.70 10.05
C LEU A 3 -13.40 37.59 9.82
N THR A 4 -12.21 37.71 10.43
CA THR A 4 -11.14 36.70 10.38
C THR A 4 -11.59 35.35 10.93
N LEU A 5 -12.31 35.33 12.05
CA LEU A 5 -12.74 34.09 12.69
C LEU A 5 -13.77 33.37 11.83
N ARG A 6 -14.75 34.09 11.26
CA ARG A 6 -15.73 33.52 10.32
C ARG A 6 -15.04 32.91 9.09
N PHE A 7 -14.11 33.66 8.50
CA PHE A 7 -13.35 33.23 7.34
C PHE A 7 -12.53 31.96 7.64
N ASN A 8 -11.80 31.93 8.76
CA ASN A 8 -10.99 30.78 9.14
C ASN A 8 -11.81 29.54 9.46
N ILE A 9 -12.99 29.69 10.07
CA ILE A 9 -13.92 28.57 10.32
C ILE A 9 -14.37 27.96 9.00
N ILE A 10 -14.79 28.78 8.03
CA ILE A 10 -15.23 28.31 6.72
C ILE A 10 -14.09 27.59 6.00
N LEU A 11 -12.90 28.20 5.94
CA LEU A 11 -11.75 27.57 5.29
C LEU A 11 -11.37 26.24 5.94
N THR A 12 -11.38 26.18 7.26
CA THR A 12 -11.06 24.94 7.99
C THR A 12 -12.12 23.87 7.74
N ALA A 13 -13.40 24.24 7.73
CA ALA A 13 -14.49 23.31 7.40
C ALA A 13 -14.35 22.76 5.97
N CYS A 14 -14.06 23.64 5.00
CA CYS A 14 -13.82 23.23 3.61
C CYS A 14 -12.61 22.29 3.50
N TYR A 15 -11.51 22.59 4.19
CA TYR A 15 -10.32 21.74 4.22
C TYR A 15 -10.63 20.36 4.81
N LEU A 16 -11.28 20.30 5.97
CA LEU A 16 -11.63 19.02 6.60
C LEU A 16 -12.58 18.18 5.74
N ALA A 17 -13.54 18.81 5.07
CA ALA A 17 -14.42 18.14 4.13
C ALA A 17 -13.64 17.59 2.92
N GLY A 18 -12.77 18.40 2.31
CA GLY A 18 -11.92 17.98 1.20
C GLY A 18 -10.96 16.85 1.59
N LEU A 19 -10.31 16.97 2.75
CA LEU A 19 -9.43 15.94 3.29
C LEU A 19 -10.20 14.63 3.49
N GLY A 20 -11.38 14.69 4.14
CA GLY A 20 -12.25 13.53 4.34
C GLY A 20 -12.63 12.82 3.04
N LEU A 21 -12.96 13.58 2.00
CA LEU A 21 -13.28 13.04 0.67
C LEU A 21 -12.07 12.35 0.00
N CYS A 22 -10.86 12.86 0.22
CA CYS A 22 -9.64 12.31 -0.38
C CYS A 22 -9.05 11.12 0.39
N LEU A 23 -9.33 10.98 1.69
CA LEU A 23 -8.73 9.93 2.52
C LEU A 23 -9.05 8.51 2.04
N TRP A 24 -10.32 8.24 1.69
CA TRP A 24 -10.73 6.90 1.26
C TRP A 24 -10.11 6.48 -0.09
N PRO A 25 -10.20 7.29 -1.16
CA PRO A 25 -9.51 6.98 -2.41
C PRO A 25 -8.00 6.81 -2.23
N PHE A 26 -7.36 7.67 -1.45
CA PHE A 26 -5.93 7.58 -1.17
C PHE A 26 -5.56 6.28 -0.44
N TYR A 27 -6.35 5.89 0.57
CA TYR A 27 -6.16 4.62 1.27
C TYR A 27 -6.27 3.43 0.31
N GLN A 28 -7.27 3.42 -0.56
CA GLN A 28 -7.48 2.35 -1.53
C GLN A 28 -6.32 2.25 -2.53
N LEU A 29 -5.85 3.39 -3.04
CA LEU A 29 -4.68 3.45 -3.92
C LEU A 29 -3.43 2.94 -3.20
N SER A 30 -3.13 3.46 -2.02
CA SER A 30 -1.95 3.06 -1.25
C SER A 30 -2.00 1.58 -0.85
N ARG A 31 -3.19 1.04 -0.56
CA ARG A 31 -3.37 -0.39 -0.27
C ARG A 31 -3.15 -1.25 -1.51
N HIS A 32 -3.62 -0.80 -2.66
CA HIS A 32 -3.39 -1.50 -3.93
C HIS A 32 -1.90 -1.58 -4.26
N GLU A 33 -1.18 -0.46 -4.21
CA GLU A 33 0.28 -0.41 -4.43
C GLU A 33 1.03 -1.31 -3.45
N ALA A 34 0.62 -1.33 -2.17
CA ALA A 34 1.25 -2.18 -1.17
C ALA A 34 1.02 -3.68 -1.45
N LEU A 35 -0.15 -4.07 -1.95
CA LEU A 35 -0.42 -5.46 -2.36
C LEU A 35 0.36 -5.86 -3.62
N GLU A 36 0.52 -4.96 -4.58
CA GLU A 36 1.37 -5.20 -5.77
C GLU A 36 2.84 -5.41 -5.38
N GLU A 37 3.34 -4.66 -4.40
CA GLU A 37 4.70 -4.85 -3.87
C GLU A 37 4.87 -6.20 -3.17
N LEU A 38 3.87 -6.65 -2.38
CA LEU A 38 3.89 -7.99 -1.79
C LEU A 38 3.89 -9.08 -2.87
N GLN A 39 3.10 -8.90 -3.93
CA GLN A 39 3.10 -9.81 -5.08
C GLN A 39 4.48 -9.84 -5.77
N ALA A 40 5.09 -8.68 -6.02
CA ALA A 40 6.42 -8.61 -6.61
C ALA A 40 7.48 -9.27 -5.72
N GLN A 41 7.39 -9.09 -4.40
CA GLN A 41 8.28 -9.78 -3.45
C GLN A 41 8.11 -11.31 -3.52
N ILE A 42 6.87 -11.80 -3.60
CA ILE A 42 6.60 -13.22 -3.79
C ILE A 42 7.19 -13.72 -5.11
N ASP A 43 7.02 -12.98 -6.21
CA ASP A 43 7.54 -13.38 -7.52
C ASP A 43 9.08 -13.47 -7.52
N VAL A 44 9.77 -12.59 -6.79
CA VAL A 44 11.22 -12.68 -6.58
C VAL A 44 11.59 -13.92 -5.75
N LEU A 45 10.88 -14.18 -4.64
CA LEU A 45 11.11 -15.37 -3.80
C LEU A 45 10.86 -16.67 -4.59
N ARG A 46 9.81 -16.68 -5.40
CA ARG A 46 9.51 -17.77 -6.33
C ARG A 46 10.62 -17.96 -7.34
N GLY A 47 11.08 -16.87 -7.97
CA GLY A 47 12.20 -16.90 -8.91
C GLY A 47 13.44 -17.52 -8.29
N GLN A 48 13.80 -17.12 -7.07
CA GLN A 48 14.91 -17.72 -6.32
C GLN A 48 14.71 -19.21 -6.06
N ALA A 49 13.53 -19.63 -5.61
CA ALA A 49 13.23 -21.05 -5.41
C ALA A 49 13.36 -21.85 -6.72
N LEU A 50 12.86 -21.31 -7.83
CA LEU A 50 13.00 -21.93 -9.15
C LEU A 50 14.47 -21.98 -9.62
N SER A 51 15.27 -20.96 -9.33
CA SER A 51 16.71 -20.97 -9.60
C SER A 51 17.45 -22.03 -8.80
N VAL A 52 17.14 -22.21 -7.51
CA VAL A 52 17.70 -23.29 -6.69
C VAL A 52 17.32 -24.66 -7.24
N ARG A 53 16.07 -24.84 -7.67
CA ARG A 53 15.60 -26.07 -8.32
C ARG A 53 16.40 -26.36 -9.58
N LYS A 54 16.56 -25.36 -10.45
CA LYS A 54 17.31 -25.47 -11.71
C LYS A 54 18.76 -25.85 -11.45
N TYR A 55 19.45 -25.13 -10.55
CA TYR A 55 20.82 -25.46 -10.15
C TYR A 55 20.95 -26.88 -9.59
N THR A 56 20.00 -27.31 -8.76
CA THR A 56 20.01 -28.68 -8.20
C THR A 56 19.88 -29.73 -9.31
N SER A 57 18.99 -29.50 -10.28
CA SER A 57 18.76 -30.43 -11.40
C SER A 57 19.93 -30.47 -12.38
N ASP A 58 20.47 -29.31 -12.73
CA ASP A 58 21.44 -29.17 -13.83
C ASP A 58 22.88 -29.45 -13.37
N GLU A 59 23.23 -29.04 -12.14
CA GLU A 59 24.61 -29.07 -11.65
C GLU A 59 24.83 -30.10 -10.55
N ILE A 60 23.90 -30.23 -9.60
CA ILE A 60 24.12 -31.10 -8.42
C ILE A 60 23.77 -32.55 -8.72
N ARG A 61 22.59 -32.81 -9.29
CA ARG A 61 22.11 -34.16 -9.55
C ARG A 61 23.09 -34.99 -10.40
N PRO A 62 23.64 -34.49 -11.52
CA PRO A 62 24.55 -35.31 -12.35
C PRO A 62 25.84 -35.72 -11.62
N LEU A 63 26.30 -34.95 -10.64
CA LEU A 63 27.51 -35.24 -9.88
C LEU A 63 27.32 -36.31 -8.79
N LEU A 64 26.07 -36.58 -8.42
CA LEU A 64 25.70 -37.41 -7.28
C LEU A 64 24.74 -38.56 -7.64
N ASP A 65 24.45 -38.76 -8.93
CA ASP A 65 23.45 -39.74 -9.38
C ASP A 65 23.84 -41.18 -8.98
N ASP A 66 25.12 -41.54 -9.19
CA ASP A 66 25.67 -42.85 -8.81
C ASP A 66 25.56 -43.08 -7.30
N GLN A 67 25.98 -42.11 -6.48
CA GLN A 67 25.89 -42.21 -5.02
C GLN A 67 24.44 -42.26 -4.55
N SER A 68 23.55 -41.47 -5.18
CA SER A 68 22.12 -41.43 -4.89
C SER A 68 21.43 -42.77 -5.22
N SER A 69 21.94 -43.51 -6.20
CA SER A 69 21.44 -44.85 -6.54
C SER A 69 21.72 -45.88 -5.44
N ILE A 70 22.83 -45.72 -4.70
CA ILE A 70 23.23 -46.60 -3.59
C ILE A 70 22.51 -46.18 -2.30
N GLN A 71 22.62 -44.91 -1.93
CA GLN A 71 21.94 -44.32 -0.78
C GLN A 71 21.22 -43.06 -1.26
N PHE A 72 19.90 -43.02 -1.11
CA PHE A 72 19.13 -41.90 -1.63
C PHE A 72 19.57 -40.59 -0.96
N LEU A 73 19.98 -39.62 -1.77
CA LEU A 73 20.43 -38.31 -1.33
C LEU A 73 19.34 -37.27 -1.66
N PRO A 74 18.48 -36.86 -0.70
CA PRO A 74 17.43 -35.87 -0.98
C PRO A 74 17.96 -34.55 -1.54
N GLN A 75 19.23 -34.23 -1.30
CA GLN A 75 19.93 -33.05 -1.80
C GLN A 75 20.00 -32.99 -3.34
N THR A 76 19.83 -34.12 -4.03
CA THR A 76 19.75 -34.15 -5.51
C THR A 76 18.34 -33.83 -6.03
N ILE A 77 17.35 -33.71 -5.14
CA ILE A 77 15.96 -33.45 -5.51
C ILE A 77 15.68 -31.94 -5.47
N PRO A 78 15.29 -31.31 -6.59
CA PRO A 78 15.07 -29.86 -6.68
C PRO A 78 14.11 -29.30 -5.61
N SER A 79 13.01 -30.01 -5.34
CA SER A 79 12.03 -29.60 -4.32
C SER A 79 12.62 -29.60 -2.92
N PHE A 80 13.38 -30.63 -2.57
CA PHE A 80 14.04 -30.72 -1.27
C PHE A 80 15.02 -29.56 -1.08
N SER A 81 15.85 -29.26 -2.08
CA SER A 81 16.82 -28.16 -2.02
C SER A 81 16.14 -26.80 -1.89
N ALA A 82 15.12 -26.50 -2.69
CA ALA A 82 14.39 -25.23 -2.61
C ALA A 82 13.70 -25.04 -1.25
N GLN A 83 13.01 -26.07 -0.76
CA GLN A 83 12.38 -26.03 0.56
C GLN A 83 13.41 -25.92 1.69
N THR A 84 14.56 -26.59 1.57
CA THR A 84 15.64 -26.52 2.57
C THR A 84 16.28 -25.14 2.64
N VAL A 85 16.62 -24.55 1.50
CA VAL A 85 17.15 -23.19 1.42
C VAL A 85 16.14 -22.19 2.00
N PHE A 86 14.85 -22.35 1.70
CA PHE A 86 13.83 -21.48 2.27
C PHE A 86 13.66 -21.67 3.78
N ARG A 87 13.76 -22.90 4.31
CA ARG A 87 13.79 -23.12 5.76
C ARG A 87 14.94 -22.39 6.44
N ASN A 88 16.12 -22.35 5.80
CA ASN A 88 17.24 -21.57 6.30
C ASN A 88 16.93 -20.06 6.26
N PHE A 89 16.33 -19.56 5.18
CA PHE A 89 15.86 -18.17 5.10
C PHE A 89 14.87 -17.82 6.23
N ARG A 90 13.95 -18.74 6.57
CA ARG A 90 12.99 -18.56 7.67
C ARG A 90 13.60 -18.56 9.06
N SER A 91 14.82 -19.09 9.25
CA SER A 91 15.50 -18.98 10.55
C SER A 91 15.76 -17.52 10.95
N ILE A 92 15.90 -16.65 9.95
CA ILE A 92 16.08 -15.19 10.11
C ILE A 92 14.76 -14.45 9.86
N ASN A 93 13.90 -14.99 8.98
CA ASN A 93 12.63 -14.40 8.57
C ASN A 93 11.43 -15.33 8.87
N PRO A 94 11.11 -15.60 10.14
CA PRO A 94 10.14 -16.64 10.55
C PRO A 94 8.71 -16.41 10.04
N GLN A 95 8.36 -15.16 9.78
CA GLN A 95 7.05 -14.69 9.32
C GLN A 95 6.75 -14.98 7.85
N TYR A 96 7.76 -15.38 7.07
CA TYR A 96 7.59 -15.84 5.69
C TYR A 96 7.25 -17.33 5.68
N PHE A 97 6.54 -17.77 4.65
CA PHE A 97 6.20 -19.18 4.46
C PHE A 97 6.48 -19.61 3.03
N TYR A 98 7.02 -20.82 2.88
CA TYR A 98 7.18 -21.51 1.61
C TYR A 98 6.93 -22.98 1.83
N LYS A 99 6.13 -23.59 0.97
CA LYS A 99 5.95 -25.03 0.91
C LYS A 99 5.62 -25.44 -0.52
N GLU A 100 6.12 -26.60 -0.91
CA GLU A 100 5.65 -27.29 -2.10
C GLU A 100 4.69 -28.38 -1.65
N ALA A 101 3.40 -28.06 -1.58
CA ALA A 101 2.38 -28.97 -1.06
C ALA A 101 1.91 -29.90 -2.18
N ALA A 102 1.79 -31.20 -1.88
CA ALA A 102 1.29 -32.20 -2.82
C ALA A 102 0.14 -33.00 -2.23
N LEU A 103 -0.81 -33.42 -3.08
CA LEU A 103 -1.90 -34.32 -2.69
C LEU A 103 -1.39 -35.73 -2.37
N ASN A 104 -0.30 -36.15 -3.02
CA ASN A 104 0.36 -37.44 -2.78
C ASN A 104 1.89 -37.28 -2.88
N PRO A 105 2.56 -36.76 -1.84
CA PRO A 105 4.01 -36.55 -1.83
C PRO A 105 4.78 -37.83 -1.52
N THR A 106 6.05 -37.89 -1.94
CA THR A 106 7.00 -38.88 -1.41
C THR A 106 7.33 -38.61 0.05
N ASN A 107 7.65 -37.36 0.39
CA ASN A 107 7.98 -36.96 1.75
C ASN A 107 6.70 -36.55 2.51
N PRO A 108 6.34 -37.21 3.62
CA PRO A 108 5.14 -36.88 4.38
C PRO A 108 5.06 -35.42 4.86
N SER A 109 6.18 -34.71 5.03
CA SER A 109 6.17 -33.29 5.39
C SER A 109 5.51 -32.39 4.34
N ASP A 110 5.48 -32.86 3.10
CA ASP A 110 4.98 -32.11 1.94
C ASP A 110 3.48 -32.39 1.71
N LEU A 111 2.84 -33.21 2.54
CA LEU A 111 1.43 -33.56 2.39
C LEU A 111 0.58 -32.30 2.55
N ALA A 112 -0.29 -32.07 1.57
CA ALA A 112 -1.20 -30.95 1.57
C ALA A 112 -2.11 -31.00 2.81
N LYS A 113 -2.20 -29.88 3.53
CA LYS A 113 -3.24 -29.66 4.54
C LYS A 113 -4.58 -29.40 3.85
N ASP A 114 -5.69 -29.52 4.57
CA ASP A 114 -7.05 -29.37 4.02
C ASP A 114 -7.23 -28.12 3.13
N TRP A 115 -6.76 -26.97 3.60
CA TRP A 115 -6.84 -25.72 2.83
C TRP A 115 -5.88 -25.69 1.63
N GLU A 116 -4.72 -26.35 1.72
CA GLU A 116 -3.74 -26.46 0.62
C GLU A 116 -4.34 -27.34 -0.47
N GLN A 117 -4.98 -28.45 -0.07
CA GLN A 117 -5.68 -29.36 -0.96
C GLN A 117 -6.79 -28.64 -1.74
N SER A 118 -7.65 -27.86 -1.08
CA SER A 118 -8.71 -27.11 -1.76
C SER A 118 -8.16 -26.16 -2.84
N VAL A 119 -7.02 -25.52 -2.59
CA VAL A 119 -6.38 -24.63 -3.57
C VAL A 119 -5.72 -25.41 -4.70
N ILE A 120 -5.06 -26.54 -4.40
CA ILE A 120 -4.49 -27.42 -5.43
C ILE A 120 -5.59 -27.96 -6.35
N GLU A 121 -6.71 -28.40 -5.80
CA GLU A 121 -7.86 -28.89 -6.57
C GLU A 121 -8.47 -27.79 -7.45
N LYS A 122 -8.62 -26.58 -6.92
CA LYS A 122 -9.06 -25.40 -7.70
C LYS A 122 -8.13 -25.13 -8.89
N LEU A 123 -6.81 -25.12 -8.65
CA LEU A 123 -5.81 -24.89 -9.68
C LEU A 123 -5.72 -26.05 -10.68
N SER A 124 -5.97 -27.28 -10.24
CA SER A 124 -6.01 -28.45 -11.12
C SER A 124 -7.27 -28.47 -11.98
N ALA A 125 -8.38 -27.90 -11.52
CA ALA A 125 -9.64 -27.87 -12.26
C ALA A 125 -9.63 -26.86 -13.42
N ASP A 126 -8.85 -25.78 -13.32
CA ASP A 126 -8.72 -24.77 -14.37
C ASP A 126 -7.27 -24.57 -14.81
N PRO A 127 -6.83 -25.20 -15.92
CA PRO A 127 -5.49 -25.03 -16.46
C PRO A 127 -5.13 -23.60 -16.88
N LYS A 128 -6.11 -22.68 -17.03
CA LYS A 128 -5.87 -21.27 -17.34
C LYS A 128 -5.57 -20.45 -16.09
N LEU A 129 -5.83 -20.97 -14.90
CA LEU A 129 -5.59 -20.28 -13.65
C LEU A 129 -4.10 -20.37 -13.28
N GLU A 130 -3.34 -19.31 -13.58
CA GLU A 130 -1.89 -19.29 -13.37
C GLU A 130 -1.48 -19.25 -11.90
N LYS A 131 -2.36 -18.73 -11.03
CA LYS A 131 -2.15 -18.62 -9.59
C LYS A 131 -3.46 -18.38 -8.85
N ASP A 132 -3.49 -18.76 -7.58
CA ASP A 132 -4.52 -18.36 -6.62
C ASP A 132 -3.92 -17.37 -5.62
N VAL A 133 -4.64 -16.30 -5.33
CA VAL A 133 -4.21 -15.23 -4.42
C VAL A 133 -5.24 -15.08 -3.32
N SER A 134 -4.80 -15.15 -2.07
CA SER A 134 -5.67 -14.96 -0.90
C SER A 134 -4.95 -14.27 0.25
N ILE A 135 -5.70 -13.51 1.05
CA ILE A 135 -5.22 -13.03 2.36
C ILE A 135 -5.74 -14.02 3.40
N ARG A 136 -4.81 -14.67 4.09
CA ARG A 136 -5.12 -15.73 5.07
C ARG A 136 -4.76 -15.28 6.46
N VAL A 137 -5.65 -15.50 7.42
CA VAL A 137 -5.36 -15.26 8.84
C VAL A 137 -4.66 -16.50 9.39
N THR A 138 -3.49 -16.30 9.98
CA THR A 138 -2.68 -17.35 10.61
C THR A 138 -2.36 -16.95 12.05
N GLU A 139 -1.74 -17.85 12.82
CA GLU A 139 -1.23 -17.52 14.16
C GLU A 139 -0.19 -16.39 14.13
N ALA A 140 0.56 -16.25 13.02
CA ALA A 140 1.50 -15.17 12.79
C ALA A 140 0.85 -13.87 12.28
N GLY A 141 -0.49 -13.81 12.24
CA GLY A 141 -1.28 -12.69 11.72
C GLY A 141 -1.73 -12.88 10.26
N PRO A 142 -2.27 -11.82 9.63
CA PRO A 142 -2.70 -11.86 8.24
C PRO A 142 -1.52 -12.00 7.27
N GLN A 143 -1.66 -12.89 6.29
CA GLN A 143 -0.62 -13.30 5.36
C GLN A 143 -1.14 -13.20 3.92
N TYR A 144 -0.46 -12.42 3.08
CA TYR A 144 -0.70 -12.42 1.65
C TYR A 144 -0.09 -13.69 1.06
N THR A 145 -0.95 -14.60 0.62
CA THR A 145 -0.58 -15.94 0.15
C THR A 145 -0.85 -16.07 -1.33
N VAL A 146 0.15 -16.53 -2.07
CA VAL A 146 0.01 -16.84 -3.48
C VAL A 146 0.40 -18.30 -3.69
N THR A 147 -0.47 -19.01 -4.41
CA THR A 147 -0.29 -20.42 -4.72
C THR A 147 -0.19 -20.59 -6.22
N TYR A 148 0.89 -21.22 -6.67
CA TYR A 148 1.17 -21.46 -8.08
C TYR A 148 1.07 -22.96 -8.38
N PRO A 149 0.37 -23.37 -9.45
CA PRO A 149 0.31 -24.77 -9.85
C PRO A 149 1.68 -25.25 -10.33
N MET A 150 2.03 -26.49 -10.01
CA MET A 150 3.17 -27.19 -10.60
C MET A 150 2.65 -28.34 -11.46
N LEU A 151 2.63 -28.09 -12.78
CA LEU A 151 2.28 -29.09 -13.78
C LEU A 151 3.47 -30.03 -14.02
N ILE A 152 3.24 -31.34 -13.94
CA ILE A 152 4.24 -32.35 -14.30
C ILE A 152 4.42 -32.36 -15.83
N LYS A 153 5.37 -31.57 -16.32
CA LYS A 153 5.67 -31.44 -17.76
C LYS A 153 6.80 -32.35 -18.25
N ASP A 154 7.63 -32.83 -17.33
CA ASP A 154 8.82 -33.63 -17.63
C ASP A 154 8.58 -35.11 -17.30
N GLU A 155 8.81 -35.98 -18.28
CA GLU A 155 8.74 -37.44 -18.09
C GLU A 155 9.77 -37.94 -17.09
N GLY A 156 10.88 -37.22 -16.88
CA GLY A 156 11.89 -37.54 -15.87
C GLY A 156 11.33 -37.54 -14.44
N CYS A 157 10.22 -36.85 -14.18
CA CYS A 157 9.51 -36.93 -12.89
C CYS A 157 8.92 -38.34 -12.68
N LEU A 158 8.49 -39.00 -13.76
CA LEU A 158 7.87 -40.32 -13.70
C LEU A 158 8.88 -41.43 -13.43
N THR A 159 10.19 -41.18 -13.59
CA THR A 159 11.23 -42.11 -13.13
C THR A 159 11.10 -42.41 -11.65
N CYS A 160 10.79 -41.40 -10.82
CA CYS A 160 10.62 -41.57 -9.37
C CYS A 160 9.15 -41.71 -8.95
N HIS A 161 8.21 -41.15 -9.71
CA HIS A 161 6.82 -40.98 -9.27
C HIS A 161 5.78 -41.81 -10.05
N SER A 162 6.20 -42.67 -10.99
CA SER A 162 5.26 -43.57 -11.70
C SER A 162 4.83 -44.74 -10.81
N THR A 163 5.67 -45.74 -10.65
CA THR A 163 5.40 -46.94 -9.86
C THR A 163 6.60 -47.30 -8.98
N PRO A 164 6.39 -47.95 -7.82
CA PRO A 164 7.48 -48.27 -6.90
C PRO A 164 8.57 -49.17 -7.50
N ASP A 165 8.23 -50.02 -8.47
CA ASP A 165 9.16 -50.92 -9.17
C ASP A 165 10.09 -50.20 -10.15
N LYS A 166 9.69 -49.02 -10.65
CA LYS A 166 10.49 -48.19 -11.55
C LYS A 166 11.35 -47.16 -10.82
N ALA A 167 10.96 -46.82 -9.60
CA ALA A 167 11.64 -45.83 -8.80
C ALA A 167 13.00 -46.34 -8.30
N PRO A 168 13.96 -45.43 -8.01
CA PRO A 168 15.25 -45.83 -7.44
C PRO A 168 15.06 -46.69 -6.18
N PRO A 169 15.67 -47.89 -6.09
CA PRO A 169 15.50 -48.76 -4.93
C PRO A 169 15.88 -48.08 -3.61
N SER A 170 16.89 -47.21 -3.65
CA SER A 170 17.33 -46.40 -2.51
C SER A 170 16.25 -45.42 -2.02
N MET A 171 15.46 -44.83 -2.93
CA MET A 171 14.33 -43.95 -2.61
C MET A 171 13.23 -44.74 -1.90
N VAL A 172 12.87 -45.90 -2.46
CA VAL A 172 11.83 -46.77 -1.90
C VAL A 172 12.26 -47.33 -0.53
N ALA A 173 13.54 -47.63 -0.35
CA ALA A 173 14.08 -48.04 0.94
C ALA A 173 13.94 -46.94 2.01
N LEU A 174 14.09 -45.66 1.62
CA LEU A 174 13.99 -44.52 2.53
C LEU A 174 12.53 -44.11 2.83
N TYR A 175 11.69 -44.02 1.80
CA TYR A 175 10.33 -43.45 1.91
C TYR A 175 9.21 -44.49 1.86
N GLY A 176 9.52 -45.74 1.54
CA GLY A 176 8.55 -46.81 1.31
C GLY A 176 7.90 -46.75 -0.08
N SER A 177 7.00 -47.69 -0.33
CA SER A 177 6.32 -47.88 -1.63
C SER A 177 4.88 -47.35 -1.68
N LYS A 178 4.41 -46.69 -0.63
CA LYS A 178 2.99 -46.31 -0.47
C LYS A 178 2.64 -44.94 -1.05
N ASN A 179 3.49 -43.94 -0.82
CA ASN A 179 3.19 -42.54 -1.13
C ASN A 179 4.12 -42.01 -2.25
N GLY A 180 3.68 -40.98 -2.96
CA GLY A 180 4.51 -40.33 -3.99
C GLY A 180 4.57 -41.07 -5.33
N PHE A 181 3.66 -42.01 -5.58
CA PHE A 181 3.55 -42.76 -6.84
C PHE A 181 2.20 -42.51 -7.54
N GLY A 182 2.07 -42.99 -8.77
CA GLY A 182 0.85 -42.85 -9.58
C GLY A 182 0.68 -41.48 -10.23
N TRP A 183 1.73 -40.67 -10.26
CA TRP A 183 1.70 -39.36 -10.93
C TRP A 183 1.59 -39.55 -12.44
N LYS A 184 0.93 -38.60 -13.11
CA LYS A 184 0.75 -38.61 -14.56
C LYS A 184 1.36 -37.37 -15.21
N LEU A 185 1.82 -37.53 -16.45
CA LEU A 185 2.24 -36.39 -17.26
C LEU A 185 1.05 -35.45 -17.47
N ASN A 186 1.30 -34.14 -17.46
CA ASN A 186 0.31 -33.06 -17.53
C ASN A 186 -0.72 -33.07 -16.39
N GLN A 187 -0.36 -33.63 -15.23
CA GLN A 187 -1.17 -33.53 -14.02
C GLN A 187 -0.69 -32.40 -13.11
N THR A 188 -1.63 -31.67 -12.50
CA THR A 188 -1.37 -30.70 -11.44
C THR A 188 -1.79 -31.31 -10.11
N LEU A 189 -0.83 -31.88 -9.37
CA LEU A 189 -1.08 -32.45 -8.03
C LEU A 189 -0.22 -31.80 -6.94
N VAL A 190 0.66 -30.88 -7.34
CA VAL A 190 1.56 -30.12 -6.49
C VAL A 190 1.30 -28.64 -6.70
N ALA A 191 1.35 -27.85 -5.65
CA ALA A 191 1.39 -26.40 -5.74
C ALA A 191 2.51 -25.80 -4.90
N GLN A 192 3.11 -24.74 -5.44
CA GLN A 192 4.08 -23.90 -4.74
C GLN A 192 3.31 -22.82 -3.99
N ILE A 193 3.39 -22.83 -2.67
CA ILE A 193 2.68 -21.89 -1.80
C ILE A 193 3.71 -20.97 -1.17
N ILE A 194 3.51 -19.67 -1.32
CA ILE A 194 4.36 -18.63 -0.74
C ILE A 194 3.47 -17.66 0.03
N SER A 195 3.83 -17.36 1.26
CA SER A 195 3.14 -16.33 2.06
C SER A 195 4.12 -15.30 2.59
N VAL A 196 3.70 -14.04 2.51
CA VAL A 196 4.40 -12.88 3.06
C VAL A 196 3.47 -12.15 4.04
N PRO A 197 4.00 -11.62 5.15
CA PRO A 197 3.20 -10.99 6.18
C PRO A 197 2.57 -9.68 5.69
N MET A 198 1.27 -9.49 5.93
CA MET A 198 0.58 -8.23 5.60
C MET A 198 1.12 -7.04 6.38
N SER A 199 1.72 -7.25 7.55
CA SER A 199 2.31 -6.19 8.36
C SER A 199 3.37 -5.35 7.63
N VAL A 200 4.06 -5.94 6.65
CA VAL A 200 5.01 -5.23 5.78
C VAL A 200 4.28 -4.19 4.90
N ALA A 201 3.11 -4.56 4.36
CA ALA A 201 2.27 -3.65 3.58
C ALA A 201 1.54 -2.64 4.46
N ASP A 202 0.94 -3.08 5.56
CA ASP A 202 0.12 -2.23 6.44
C ASP A 202 0.91 -1.05 7.01
N ALA A 203 2.17 -1.30 7.43
CA ALA A 203 3.05 -0.24 7.92
C ALA A 203 3.34 0.82 6.84
N LYS A 204 3.42 0.42 5.57
CA LYS A 204 3.64 1.33 4.45
C LYS A 204 2.40 2.16 4.14
N VAL A 205 1.20 1.53 4.14
CA VAL A 205 -0.07 2.23 3.94
C VAL A 205 -0.28 3.31 5.00
N TRP A 206 -0.11 2.97 6.27
CA TRP A 206 -0.25 3.95 7.36
C TRP A 206 0.76 5.10 7.28
N ARG A 207 2.02 4.79 6.96
CA ARG A 207 3.05 5.81 6.76
C ARG A 207 2.70 6.77 5.63
N ASN A 208 2.28 6.24 4.47
CA ASN A 208 1.88 7.04 3.32
C ASN A 208 0.68 7.95 3.66
N LEU A 209 -0.30 7.41 4.40
CA LEU A 209 -1.47 8.17 4.84
C LEU A 209 -1.09 9.32 5.79
N MET A 210 -0.23 9.04 6.77
CA MET A 210 0.28 10.06 7.69
C MET A 210 1.09 11.14 6.96
N GLN A 211 1.89 10.76 5.97
CA GLN A 211 2.63 11.71 5.14
C GLN A 211 1.67 12.57 4.31
N PHE A 212 0.66 11.98 3.68
CA PHE A 212 -0.36 12.71 2.92
C PHE A 212 -1.11 13.72 3.81
N VAL A 213 -1.59 13.28 4.98
CA VAL A 213 -2.27 14.16 5.93
C VAL A 213 -1.33 15.24 6.46
N GLY A 214 -0.11 14.89 6.84
CA GLY A 214 0.88 15.82 7.39
C GLY A 214 1.29 16.91 6.39
N ILE A 215 1.61 16.52 5.15
CA ILE A 215 2.00 17.45 4.08
C ILE A 215 0.83 18.34 3.69
N SER A 216 -0.36 17.76 3.46
CA SER A 216 -1.55 18.55 3.11
C SER A 216 -1.96 19.51 4.22
N SER A 217 -1.87 19.09 5.50
CA SER A 217 -2.13 19.94 6.66
C SER A 217 -1.10 21.07 6.76
N GLY A 218 0.18 20.78 6.50
CA GLY A 218 1.24 21.79 6.48
C GLY A 218 1.02 22.85 5.41
N ILE A 219 0.67 22.43 4.18
CA ILE A 219 0.34 23.33 3.07
C ILE A 219 -0.90 24.16 3.40
N PHE A 220 -1.94 23.55 3.96
CA PHE A 220 -3.15 24.26 4.39
C PHE A 220 -2.83 25.31 5.46
N LEU A 221 -2.06 24.96 6.49
CA LEU A 221 -1.70 25.89 7.56
C LEU A 221 -0.88 27.07 7.02
N MET A 222 0.09 26.81 6.14
CA MET A 222 0.86 27.87 5.48
C MET A 222 -0.08 28.79 4.68
N SER A 223 -0.98 28.20 3.90
CA SER A 223 -1.96 28.95 3.10
C SER A 223 -2.87 29.79 3.99
N LEU A 224 -3.33 29.24 5.12
CA LEU A 224 -4.16 29.93 6.09
C LEU A 224 -3.43 31.15 6.68
N ILE A 225 -2.15 31.01 7.04
CA ILE A 225 -1.34 32.11 7.56
C ILE A 225 -1.20 33.21 6.50
N VAL A 226 -0.82 32.85 5.27
CA VAL A 226 -0.65 33.80 4.16
C VAL A 226 -1.97 34.53 3.87
N LEU A 227 -3.07 33.80 3.74
CA LEU A 227 -4.39 34.38 3.50
C LEU A 227 -4.82 35.33 4.64
N ASN A 228 -4.54 34.99 5.90
CA ASN A 228 -4.84 35.89 7.02
C ASN A 228 -3.99 37.17 6.98
N ILE A 229 -2.71 37.07 6.62
CA ILE A 229 -1.84 38.25 6.46
C ILE A 229 -2.37 39.15 5.35
N LEU A 230 -2.69 38.57 4.19
CA LEU A 230 -3.23 39.31 3.05
C LEU A 230 -4.59 39.94 3.38
N LEU A 231 -5.53 39.17 3.94
CA LEU A 231 -6.85 39.65 4.33
C LEU A 231 -6.75 40.80 5.35
N ARG A 232 -5.87 40.66 6.34
CA ARG A 232 -5.67 41.70 7.36
C ARG A 232 -5.11 42.98 6.75
N ARG A 233 -4.12 42.86 5.87
CA ARG A 233 -3.42 43.99 5.25
C ARG A 233 -4.27 44.73 4.22
N TYR A 234 -4.92 43.99 3.32
CA TYR A 234 -5.58 44.57 2.15
C TYR A 234 -7.08 44.84 2.37
N VAL A 235 -7.74 44.16 3.31
CA VAL A 235 -9.20 44.31 3.52
C VAL A 235 -9.50 44.85 4.91
N ILE A 236 -9.10 44.14 5.97
CA ILE A 236 -9.56 44.44 7.33
C ILE A 236 -8.98 45.75 7.85
N SER A 237 -7.66 45.98 7.70
CA SER A 237 -7.03 47.19 8.22
C SER A 237 -7.55 48.47 7.54
N PRO A 238 -7.70 48.55 6.20
CA PRO A 238 -8.29 49.71 5.56
C PRO A 238 -9.76 49.95 5.98
N VAL A 239 -10.57 48.89 6.04
CA VAL A 239 -11.98 48.99 6.45
C VAL A 239 -12.11 49.47 7.89
N ASN A 240 -11.31 48.93 8.82
CA ASN A 240 -11.33 49.37 10.22
C ASN A 240 -10.88 50.83 10.37
N LYS A 241 -9.91 51.30 9.58
CA LYS A 241 -9.49 52.71 9.58
C LYS A 241 -10.63 53.63 9.14
N MET A 242 -11.30 53.29 8.02
CA MET A 242 -12.47 54.04 7.55
C MET A 242 -13.59 54.04 8.60
N ALA A 243 -13.88 52.89 9.22
CA ALA A 243 -14.87 52.77 10.29
C ALA A 243 -14.53 53.65 11.50
N SER A 244 -13.27 53.68 11.94
CA SER A 244 -12.85 54.53 13.07
C SER A 244 -12.96 56.03 12.78
N ILE A 245 -12.68 56.45 11.54
CA ILE A 245 -12.84 57.86 11.13
C ILE A 245 -14.33 58.22 11.07
N ALA A 246 -15.17 57.31 10.57
CA ALA A 246 -16.62 57.51 10.55
C ALA A 246 -17.19 57.69 11.96
N GLU A 247 -16.75 56.86 12.91
CA GLU A 247 -17.17 56.92 14.31
C GLU A 247 -16.76 58.24 14.98
N ALA A 248 -15.48 58.64 14.84
CA ALA A 248 -14.98 59.90 15.38
C ALA A 248 -15.75 61.10 14.84
N TYR A 249 -16.02 61.11 13.53
CA TYR A 249 -16.81 62.15 12.88
C TYR A 249 -18.26 62.19 13.39
N SER A 250 -18.88 61.02 13.61
CA SER A 250 -20.24 60.93 14.18
C SER A 250 -20.32 61.45 15.62
N MET A 251 -19.22 61.41 16.37
CA MET A 251 -19.13 61.91 17.74
C MET A 251 -18.77 63.40 17.83
N GLY A 252 -18.65 64.08 16.68
CA GLY A 252 -18.32 65.51 16.62
C GLY A 252 -16.85 65.83 16.85
N GLU A 253 -15.95 64.84 16.75
CA GLU A 253 -14.52 65.09 16.85
C GLU A 253 -14.02 65.76 15.55
N PRO A 254 -13.24 66.86 15.62
CA PRO A 254 -12.71 67.56 14.46
C PRO A 254 -11.67 66.68 13.76
N THR A 255 -12.13 65.82 12.86
CA THR A 255 -11.27 64.85 12.18
C THR A 255 -10.90 65.40 10.80
N HIS A 256 -9.71 65.98 10.68
CA HIS A 256 -9.28 66.71 9.47
C HIS A 256 -8.55 65.86 8.42
N GLN A 257 -8.20 64.60 8.71
CA GLN A 257 -7.37 63.80 7.81
C GLN A 257 -8.22 62.79 7.03
N GLU A 258 -8.22 62.91 5.70
CA GLU A 258 -8.82 61.92 4.81
C GLU A 258 -8.01 60.63 4.80
N PHE A 259 -8.71 59.50 4.76
CA PHE A 259 -8.07 58.21 4.54
C PHE A 259 -8.12 57.87 3.05
N GLU A 260 -6.99 57.99 2.37
CA GLU A 260 -6.83 57.53 1.00
C GLU A 260 -6.19 56.14 0.98
N TYR A 261 -6.94 55.16 0.47
CA TYR A 261 -6.41 53.84 0.17
C TYR A 261 -5.93 53.80 -1.29
N PRO A 262 -4.63 53.59 -1.55
CA PRO A 262 -4.10 53.59 -2.90
C PRO A 262 -4.54 52.33 -3.67
N GLY A 263 -4.88 52.49 -4.95
CA GLY A 263 -5.20 51.39 -5.86
C GLY A 263 -6.52 51.55 -6.62
N SER A 264 -6.92 50.47 -7.29
CA SER A 264 -8.11 50.40 -8.13
C SER A 264 -9.07 49.25 -7.76
N ASP A 265 -8.85 48.60 -6.62
CA ASP A 265 -9.72 47.53 -6.11
C ASP A 265 -11.01 48.08 -5.46
N GLU A 266 -11.87 47.18 -5.01
CA GLU A 266 -13.14 47.51 -4.35
C GLU A 266 -12.91 48.32 -3.06
N VAL A 267 -11.80 48.09 -2.35
CA VAL A 267 -11.45 48.83 -1.12
C VAL A 267 -11.03 50.27 -1.45
N ALA A 268 -10.31 50.49 -2.55
CA ALA A 268 -9.97 51.83 -3.04
C ALA A 268 -11.23 52.57 -3.52
N SER A 269 -12.14 51.88 -4.21
CA SER A 269 -13.43 52.45 -4.59
C SER A 269 -14.27 52.86 -3.38
N LEU A 270 -14.26 52.04 -2.33
CA LEU A 270 -14.90 52.31 -1.06
C LEU A 270 -14.28 53.53 -0.36
N SER A 271 -12.94 53.63 -0.29
CA SER A 271 -12.23 54.78 0.29
C SER A 271 -12.57 56.09 -0.42
N ARG A 272 -12.60 56.11 -1.76
CA ARG A 272 -13.02 57.29 -2.53
C ARG A 272 -14.47 57.70 -2.25
N SER A 273 -15.37 56.72 -2.16
CA SER A 273 -16.79 56.98 -1.88
C SER A 273 -17.01 57.45 -0.44
N PHE A 274 -16.26 56.90 0.52
CA PHE A 274 -16.22 57.33 1.90
C PHE A 274 -15.77 58.79 2.04
N ASN A 275 -14.66 59.18 1.41
CA ASN A 275 -14.17 60.57 1.48
C ASN A 275 -15.14 61.57 0.82
N ARG A 276 -15.85 61.19 -0.24
CA ARG A 276 -16.91 62.03 -0.84
C ARG A 276 -18.07 62.24 0.14
N MET A 277 -18.54 61.18 0.79
CA MET A 277 -19.62 61.27 1.77
C MET A 277 -19.24 62.16 2.96
N ARG A 278 -18.02 61.98 3.50
CA ARG A 278 -17.47 62.83 4.58
C ARG A 278 -17.48 64.31 4.18
N ARG A 279 -16.98 64.65 2.98
CA ARG A 279 -16.98 66.03 2.46
C ARG A 279 -18.37 66.61 2.35
N SER A 280 -19.35 65.83 1.89
CA SER A 280 -20.75 66.30 1.81
C SER A 280 -21.34 66.59 3.19
N LEU A 281 -21.04 65.76 4.20
CA LEU A 281 -21.46 65.99 5.59
C LEU A 281 -20.78 67.22 6.21
N ASP A 282 -19.48 67.41 5.98
CA ASP A 282 -18.73 68.60 6.42
C ASP A 282 -19.37 69.90 5.92
N VAL A 283 -19.77 69.92 4.65
CA VAL A 283 -20.46 71.07 4.05
C VAL A 283 -21.83 71.29 4.68
N ALA A 284 -22.61 70.23 4.88
CA ALA A 284 -23.94 70.33 5.48
C ALA A 284 -23.90 70.85 6.93
N MET A 285 -22.95 70.39 7.75
CA MET A 285 -22.80 70.87 9.13
C MET A 285 -22.41 72.35 9.18
N LYS A 286 -21.49 72.79 8.33
CA LYS A 286 -21.12 74.23 8.23
C LYS A 286 -22.28 75.13 7.84
N MET A 287 -23.25 74.62 7.07
CA MET A 287 -24.46 75.36 6.72
C MET A 287 -25.48 75.45 7.86
N LEU A 288 -25.43 74.54 8.83
CA LEU A 288 -26.30 74.57 10.01
C LEU A 288 -25.75 75.46 11.13
N ASP A 289 -24.42 75.61 11.20
CA ASP A 289 -23.74 76.47 12.18
C ASP A 289 -23.61 77.95 11.73
N ALA A 290 -24.09 78.27 10.53
CA ALA A 290 -24.07 79.61 9.92
C ALA A 290 -25.44 80.32 10.04
#